data_AF-A0A0P6VR51-F1
#
_entry.id   AF-A0A0P6VR51-F1
#
_cell.length_a   1.000
_cell.length_b   1.000
_cell.length_c   1.000
_cell.angle_alpha   90.00
_cell.angle_beta   90.00
_cell.angle_gamma   90.00
#
_symmetry.space_group_name_H-M   'P 1'
#
loop_
_entity.id
_entity.type
_entity.pdbx_description
1 polymer ?
#
loop_
_entity_poly.entity_id
_entity_poly.type
_entity_poly.pdbx_seq_one_letter_code
_entity_poly.pdbx_strand_id
1 'polypeptide(L)'
;MRLVLAALLALAVLPAAPAASAQSCSGFQSMCAARCKQRAPTDLNCVQDHCTPKLQECRATGCWQEGKLYGGAKTCNLKKT
;
A
#
# COMPACT_ATOMS: atom_id res chain seq x y z
N MET A 1 53.20 0.28 29.36
CA MET A 1 52.10 -0.25 28.53
C MET A 1 51.05 0.85 28.40
N ARG A 2 50.92 1.45 27.21
CA ARG A 2 50.02 2.58 26.93
C ARG A 2 48.61 2.03 26.64
N LEU A 3 47.67 2.26 27.55
CA LEU A 3 46.23 2.10 27.28
C LEU A 3 45.78 3.33 26.50
N VAL A 4 45.66 3.20 25.17
CA VAL A 4 45.11 4.26 24.32
C VAL A 4 43.62 4.02 24.15
N LEU A 5 42.86 5.04 24.54
CA LEU A 5 41.40 5.12 24.57
C LEU A 5 40.74 4.86 23.21
N ALA A 6 39.58 4.24 23.31
CA ALA A 6 38.60 4.03 22.26
C ALA A 6 38.00 5.33 21.70
N ALA A 7 37.65 5.32 20.42
CA ALA A 7 36.57 6.14 19.85
C ALA A 7 36.06 5.48 18.56
N LEU A 8 35.19 4.47 18.71
CA LEU A 8 34.39 3.96 17.59
C LEU A 8 33.28 4.99 17.31
N LEU A 9 33.45 5.82 16.29
CA LEU A 9 32.36 6.62 15.75
C LEU A 9 31.38 5.69 15.02
N ALA A 10 30.33 5.27 15.72
CA ALA A 10 29.17 4.66 15.08
C ALA A 10 28.35 5.77 14.39
N LEU A 11 28.54 5.95 13.09
CA LEU A 11 27.60 6.70 12.26
C LEU A 11 26.26 5.97 12.29
N ALA A 12 25.30 6.50 13.06
CA ALA A 12 23.92 6.06 13.01
C ALA A 12 23.33 6.47 11.66
N VAL A 13 23.31 5.54 10.71
CA VAL A 13 22.54 5.67 9.47
C VAL A 13 21.07 5.52 9.86
N LEU A 14 20.35 6.63 10.04
CA LEU A 14 18.90 6.56 10.15
C LEU A 14 18.33 6.15 8.80
N PRO A 15 17.57 5.04 8.70
CA PRO A 15 16.80 4.76 7.50
C PRO A 15 15.71 5.83 7.39
N ALA A 16 15.77 6.66 6.34
CA ALA A 16 14.69 7.54 5.95
C ALA A 16 13.45 6.67 5.70
N ALA A 17 12.49 6.72 6.62
CA ALA A 17 11.19 6.07 6.40
C ALA A 17 10.54 6.71 5.16
N PRO A 18 10.09 5.92 4.17
CA PRO A 18 9.44 6.48 3.00
C PRO A 18 8.22 7.27 3.47
N ALA A 19 8.15 8.54 3.09
CA ALA A 19 7.01 9.40 3.35
C ALA A 19 5.76 8.67 2.86
N ALA A 20 4.89 8.28 3.79
CA ALA A 20 3.59 7.70 3.50
C ALA A 20 2.77 8.77 2.78
N SER A 21 2.93 8.82 1.46
CA SER A 21 2.09 9.61 0.57
C SER A 21 0.66 9.24 0.91
N ALA A 22 -0.14 10.19 1.39
CA ALA A 22 -1.48 9.91 1.90
C ALA A 22 -2.28 9.08 0.88
N GLN A 23 -2.41 7.78 1.15
CA GLN A 23 -3.02 6.83 0.21
C GLN A 23 -4.51 7.17 0.05
N SER A 24 -5.00 7.09 -1.18
CA SER A 24 -6.40 7.38 -1.53
C SER A 24 -7.13 6.13 -2.01
N CYS A 25 -8.45 6.12 -1.89
CA CYS A 25 -9.29 5.07 -2.45
C CYS A 25 -9.06 4.91 -3.96
N SER A 26 -8.88 6.03 -4.68
CA SER A 26 -8.56 6.04 -6.11
C SER A 26 -7.19 5.41 -6.42
N GLY A 27 -6.19 5.62 -5.55
CA GLY A 27 -4.89 4.95 -5.67
C GLY A 27 -4.99 3.43 -5.49
N PHE A 28 -5.74 2.97 -4.49
CA PHE A 28 -6.01 1.54 -4.31
C PHE A 28 -6.82 0.93 -5.45
N GLN A 29 -7.78 1.66 -6.02
CA GLN A 29 -8.51 1.21 -7.20
C GLN A 29 -7.59 1.06 -8.43
N SER A 30 -6.62 1.96 -8.59
CA SER A 30 -5.63 1.86 -9.67
C SER A 30 -4.74 0.63 -9.51
N MET A 31 -4.30 0.33 -8.28
CA MET A 31 -3.58 -0.92 -7.97
C MET A 31 -4.44 -2.17 -8.26
N CYS A 32 -5.72 -2.14 -7.91
CA CYS A 32 -6.65 -3.23 -8.19
C CYS A 32 -6.80 -3.47 -9.71
N ALA A 33 -6.98 -2.40 -10.49
CA ALA A 33 -7.11 -2.50 -11.94
C ALA A 33 -5.83 -3.05 -12.61
N ALA A 34 -4.65 -2.64 -12.13
CA ALA A 34 -3.38 -3.21 -12.59
C ALA A 34 -3.29 -4.72 -12.32
N ARG A 35 -3.76 -5.15 -11.15
CA ARG A 35 -3.80 -6.58 -10.77
C ARG A 35 -4.80 -7.37 -11.62
N CYS A 36 -5.94 -6.79 -11.98
CA CYS A 36 -6.88 -7.40 -12.93
C CYS A 36 -6.19 -7.70 -14.28
N LYS A 37 -5.48 -6.73 -14.84
CA LYS A 37 -4.74 -6.92 -16.11
C LYS A 37 -3.69 -8.03 -16.03
N GLN A 38 -3.06 -8.21 -14.87
CA GLN A 38 -2.01 -9.21 -14.68
C GLN A 38 -2.56 -10.62 -14.42
N ARG A 39 -3.67 -10.75 -13.69
CA ARG A 39 -4.17 -12.06 -13.22
C ARG A 39 -5.38 -12.58 -13.96
N ALA A 40 -6.17 -11.69 -14.55
CA ALA A 40 -7.36 -12.04 -15.32
C ALA A 40 -7.35 -11.28 -16.65
N PRO A 41 -6.32 -11.47 -17.50
CA PRO A 41 -6.13 -10.67 -18.72
C PRO A 41 -7.26 -10.84 -19.74
N THR A 42 -8.00 -11.95 -19.69
CA THR A 42 -9.15 -12.22 -20.56
C THR A 42 -10.48 -11.81 -19.94
N ASP A 43 -10.50 -11.42 -18.67
CA ASP A 43 -11.70 -10.98 -17.98
C ASP A 43 -11.87 -9.47 -18.16
N LEU A 44 -12.72 -9.10 -19.11
CA LEU A 44 -13.02 -7.71 -19.43
C LEU A 44 -13.78 -6.99 -18.31
N ASN A 45 -14.41 -7.72 -17.39
CA ASN A 45 -15.24 -7.16 -16.32
C ASN A 45 -14.55 -7.17 -14.95
N CYS A 46 -13.33 -7.70 -14.82
CA CYS A 46 -12.61 -7.81 -13.54
C CYS A 46 -12.58 -6.49 -12.75
N VAL A 47 -12.41 -5.34 -13.42
CA VAL A 47 -12.41 -4.02 -12.76
C VAL A 47 -13.81 -3.68 -12.24
N GLN A 48 -14.85 -3.84 -13.08
CA GLN A 48 -16.24 -3.62 -12.71
C GLN A 48 -16.67 -4.51 -11.54
N ASP A 49 -16.30 -5.79 -11.56
CA ASP A 49 -16.82 -6.77 -10.62
C ASP A 49 -16.04 -6.78 -9.29
N HIS A 50 -14.75 -6.44 -9.32
CA HIS A 50 -13.89 -6.53 -8.12
C HIS A 50 -13.39 -5.18 -7.61
N CYS A 51 -13.05 -4.25 -8.48
CA CYS A 51 -12.41 -3.00 -8.08
C CYS A 51 -13.42 -1.89 -7.81
N THR A 52 -14.46 -1.77 -8.64
CA THR A 52 -15.49 -0.73 -8.52
C THR A 52 -16.28 -0.82 -7.20
N PRO A 53 -16.75 -2.00 -6.75
CA PRO A 53 -17.46 -2.11 -5.47
C PRO A 53 -16.58 -1.74 -4.28
N LYS A 54 -15.31 -2.17 -4.30
CA LYS A 54 -14.32 -1.80 -3.27
C LYS A 54 -14.01 -0.31 -3.26
N LEU A 55 -13.96 0.34 -4.43
CA LEU A 55 -13.82 1.79 -4.51
C LEU A 55 -15.03 2.46 -3.86
N GLN A 56 -16.26 2.06 -4.22
CA GLN A 56 -17.46 2.64 -3.63
C GLN A 56 -17.50 2.47 -2.10
N GLU A 57 -17.19 1.27 -1.60
CA GLU A 57 -17.08 1.00 -0.17
C GLU A 57 -15.99 1.86 0.49
N CYS A 58 -14.83 1.99 -0.14
CA CYS A 58 -13.76 2.84 0.37
C CYS A 58 -14.16 4.32 0.40
N ARG A 59 -14.86 4.82 -0.62
CA ARG A 59 -15.37 6.19 -0.64
C ARG A 59 -16.40 6.43 0.47
N ALA A 60 -17.21 5.42 0.80
CA ALA A 60 -18.16 5.52 1.91
C ALA A 60 -17.45 5.48 3.28
N THR A 61 -16.56 4.49 3.48
CA THR A 61 -16.02 4.14 4.80
C THR A 61 -14.65 4.74 5.11
N GLY A 62 -13.87 5.09 4.09
CA GLY A 62 -12.45 5.43 4.22
C GLY A 62 -11.54 4.21 4.38
N CYS A 63 -12.05 2.99 4.13
CA CYS A 63 -11.30 1.74 4.25
C CYS A 63 -11.32 0.93 2.96
N TRP A 64 -10.17 0.38 2.58
CA TRP A 64 -10.02 -0.57 1.49
C TRP A 64 -9.72 -1.96 2.03
N GLN A 65 -10.49 -2.95 1.59
CA GLN A 65 -10.26 -4.36 1.90
C GLN A 65 -9.60 -5.04 0.69
N GLU A 66 -8.34 -5.47 0.82
CA GLU A 66 -7.69 -6.26 -0.22
C GLU A 66 -8.35 -7.64 -0.38
N GLY A 67 -8.28 -8.19 -1.60
CA GLY A 67 -8.70 -9.58 -1.85
C GLY A 67 -7.76 -10.57 -1.16
N LYS A 68 -8.28 -11.75 -0.79
CA LYS A 68 -7.51 -12.80 -0.08
C LYS A 68 -6.23 -13.21 -0.81
N LEU A 69 -6.23 -13.18 -2.14
CA LEU A 69 -5.06 -13.48 -2.98
C LEU A 69 -3.89 -12.49 -2.79
N TYR A 70 -4.13 -11.35 -2.15
CA TYR A 70 -3.15 -10.31 -1.89
C TYR A 70 -2.92 -10.09 -0.38
N GLY A 71 -3.20 -11.11 0.44
CA GLY A 71 -3.02 -11.05 1.89
C GLY A 71 -4.23 -10.55 2.68
N GLY A 72 -5.27 -10.03 2.00
CA GLY A 72 -6.53 -9.68 2.66
C GLY A 72 -6.41 -8.55 3.70
N ALA A 73 -5.41 -7.69 3.59
CA ALA A 73 -5.24 -6.58 4.52
C ALA A 73 -6.40 -5.56 4.39
N LYS A 74 -6.74 -4.94 5.51
CA LYS A 74 -7.65 -3.79 5.56
C LYS A 74 -6.85 -2.53 5.84
N THR A 75 -6.89 -1.58 4.92
CA THR A 75 -6.23 -0.27 5.07
C THR A 75 -7.29 0.80 5.24
N CYS A 76 -7.25 1.52 6.36
CA CYS A 76 -8.22 2.57 6.70
C CYS A 76 -7.57 3.96 6.73
N ASN A 77 -8.40 4.99 6.96
CA ASN A 77 -8.02 6.40 6.93
C ASN A 77 -7.56 6.88 5.55
N LEU A 78 -8.12 6.28 4.49
CA LEU A 78 -7.82 6.64 3.10
C LEU A 78 -8.58 7.89 2.68
N LYS A 79 -7.96 8.70 1.82
CA LYS A 79 -8.66 9.81 1.16
C LYS A 79 -9.79 9.26 0.29
N LYS A 80 -11.02 9.71 0.56
CA LYS A 80 -12.26 9.23 -0.06
C LYS A 80 -12.48 9.75 -1.49
N THR A 81 -11.76 10.79 -1.91
CA THR A 81 -11.91 11.43 -3.22
C THR A 81 -11.24 10.62 -4.34
#